data_AF-A0A924UGW2-F1
#
_entry.id   AF-A0A924UGW2-F1
#
_cell.length_a   1.000
_cell.length_b   1.000
_cell.length_c   1.000
_cell.angle_alpha   90.00
_cell.angle_beta   90.00
_cell.angle_gamma   90.00
#
_symmetry.space_group_name_H-M   'P 1'
#
loop_
_entity.id
_entity.type
_entity.pdbx_description
1 polymer ?
#
loop_
_entity_poly.entity_id
_entity_poly.type
_entity_poly.pdbx_seq_one_letter_code
_entity_poly.pdbx_strand_id
1 'polypeptide(L)'
;MEIRDPIHGSIQLSDGEVAIIESVEFQRLRQIKQLGFSEFSFPGATHNRFLHSIGVSHVAGQIFDSIFRAYPFSKPNVRNRLRQTMKLAALLHDIGHGPLSHTTELVMPLLKKLNVKIYADQNVDQSRQANHEDYTIKFVTDGTISKIITEHFPDLTAEYVACLVDKNLKCDESFFTDGAINFRPLLSQIVSSELDADRIDYLERDSYFCGINYGKIDKDWLLQNLTLHIVKDEAYLALNRRALYAFDDFLISRHHMHLMVYFHHKSIVYEEMLNRYLTSPDCKFILPSDANEYVKYTDYKLYEHLAMVDNQWAQRIAQRRPYRVALELHNQAPVRIENIKSILQKNDIDSIYASSNVRLSKYHSGNPEDRMNIYVVDQYDRWDVPSPVDQATQIFKNYEVARVIDRFYVAPEKYAQAKAIFIEAKY
;
A
#
# COMPACT_ATOMS: atom_id res chain seq x y z
N MET A 1 16.37 11.35 17.50
CA MET A 1 15.49 10.58 18.41
C MET A 1 15.65 9.09 18.12
N GLU A 2 15.55 8.21 19.13
CA GLU A 2 15.48 6.75 18.93
C GLU A 2 14.04 6.26 19.16
N ILE A 3 13.55 5.39 18.28
CA ILE A 3 12.28 4.66 18.44
C ILE A 3 12.57 3.16 18.49
N ARG A 4 11.96 2.47 19.46
CA ARG A 4 11.98 1.01 19.54
C ARG A 4 10.82 0.44 18.73
N ASP A 5 11.15 -0.29 17.68
CA ASP A 5 10.23 -0.97 16.80
C ASP A 5 10.37 -2.50 16.95
N PRO A 6 9.27 -3.25 17.09
CA PRO A 6 9.33 -4.70 17.31
C PRO A 6 9.81 -5.49 16.08
N ILE A 7 9.77 -4.91 14.89
CA ILE A 7 10.14 -5.56 13.63
C ILE A 7 11.59 -5.23 13.25
N HIS A 8 12.01 -3.98 13.46
CA HIS A 8 13.30 -3.47 12.99
C HIS A 8 14.28 -3.11 14.11
N GLY A 9 13.88 -3.29 15.38
CA GLY A 9 14.72 -2.96 16.53
C GLY A 9 14.81 -1.45 16.77
N SER A 10 16.01 -0.93 16.98
CA SER A 10 16.20 0.52 17.20
C SER A 10 16.27 1.28 15.89
N ILE A 11 15.29 2.17 15.67
CA ILE A 11 15.27 3.08 14.53
C ILE A 11 15.75 4.46 14.99
N GLN A 12 16.81 4.96 14.35
CA GLN A 12 17.33 6.32 14.58
C GLN A 12 16.74 7.30 13.58
N LEU A 13 16.26 8.43 14.10
CA LEU A 13 15.68 9.53 13.34
C LEU A 13 16.52 10.80 13.52
N SER A 14 16.81 11.47 12.41
CA SER A 14 17.40 12.82 12.37
C SER A 14 16.43 13.88 12.89
N ASP A 15 16.93 15.07 13.22
CA ASP A 15 16.09 16.14 13.77
C ASP A 15 14.99 16.60 12.81
N GLY A 16 15.26 16.62 11.50
CA GLY A 16 14.23 16.92 10.49
C GLY A 16 13.17 15.83 10.36
N GLU A 17 13.56 14.55 10.49
CA GLU A 17 12.60 13.44 10.52
C GLU A 17 11.76 13.48 11.79
N VAL A 18 12.36 13.85 12.94
CA VAL A 18 11.64 14.09 14.20
C VAL A 18 10.60 15.18 14.03
N ALA A 19 10.98 16.34 13.48
CA ALA A 19 10.05 17.44 13.24
C ALA A 19 8.86 17.02 12.37
N ILE A 20 9.10 16.18 11.34
CA ILE A 20 8.02 15.61 10.51
C ILE A 20 7.11 14.70 11.33
N ILE A 21 7.66 13.74 12.07
CA ILE A 21 6.83 12.79 12.81
C ILE A 21 6.07 13.44 13.97
N GLU A 22 6.52 14.57 14.49
CA GLU A 22 5.84 15.37 15.52
C GLU A 22 4.72 16.25 14.98
N SER A 23 4.64 16.44 13.66
CA SER A 23 3.52 17.15 13.02
C SER A 23 2.16 16.51 13.31
N VAL A 24 1.10 17.31 13.29
CA VAL A 24 -0.27 16.83 13.51
C VAL A 24 -0.69 15.86 12.40
N GLU A 25 -0.27 16.16 11.18
CA GLU A 25 -0.51 15.37 9.97
C GLU A 25 0.03 13.95 10.12
N PHE A 26 1.26 13.81 10.64
CA PHE A 26 1.89 12.51 10.84
C PHE A 26 1.40 11.81 12.12
N GLN A 27 1.24 12.54 13.23
CA GLN A 27 0.74 11.96 14.50
C GLN A 27 -0.66 11.36 14.36
N ARG A 28 -1.49 11.90 13.47
CA ARG A 28 -2.79 11.32 13.12
C ARG A 28 -2.71 9.85 12.73
N LEU A 29 -1.64 9.43 12.05
CA LEU A 29 -1.46 8.06 11.58
C LEU A 29 -1.44 7.05 12.73
N ARG A 30 -1.24 7.47 13.98
CA ARG A 30 -1.38 6.60 15.18
C ARG A 30 -2.81 6.10 15.38
N GLN A 31 -3.78 6.84 14.85
CA GLN A 31 -5.21 6.60 14.98
C GLN A 31 -5.83 5.99 13.70
N ILE A 32 -4.99 5.54 12.78
CA ILE A 32 -5.39 4.89 11.53
C ILE A 32 -4.69 3.53 11.48
N LYS A 33 -5.48 2.46 11.59
CA LYS A 33 -4.96 1.09 11.53
C LYS A 33 -4.40 0.77 10.16
N GLN A 34 -3.33 -0.03 10.14
CA GLN A 34 -2.73 -0.50 8.89
C GLN A 34 -3.70 -1.43 8.13
N LEU A 35 -4.33 -2.37 8.85
CA LEU A 35 -5.12 -3.47 8.26
C LEU A 35 -6.63 -3.32 8.43
N GLY A 36 -7.12 -2.09 8.63
CA GLY A 36 -8.55 -1.78 8.70
C GLY A 36 -9.32 -2.69 9.68
N PHE A 37 -10.24 -3.49 9.15
CA PHE A 37 -11.09 -4.40 9.93
C PHE A 37 -10.45 -5.75 10.29
N SER A 38 -9.19 -5.98 9.91
CA SER A 38 -8.51 -7.27 10.13
C SER A 38 -8.37 -7.65 11.60
N GLU A 39 -8.43 -6.68 12.52
CA GLU A 39 -8.46 -6.94 13.97
C GLU A 39 -9.59 -7.89 14.41
N PHE A 40 -10.71 -7.94 13.65
CA PHE A 40 -11.82 -8.82 14.00
C PHE A 40 -11.54 -10.29 13.69
N SER A 41 -10.56 -10.56 12.83
CA SER A 41 -10.10 -11.90 12.48
C SER A 41 -8.81 -12.24 13.22
N PHE A 42 -7.93 -11.24 13.34
CA PHE A 42 -6.61 -11.32 13.95
C PHE A 42 -6.55 -10.26 15.06
N PRO A 43 -6.93 -10.57 16.31
CA PRO A 43 -7.02 -9.57 17.39
C PRO A 43 -5.73 -8.79 17.67
N GLY A 44 -4.56 -9.31 17.26
CA GLY A 44 -3.27 -8.62 17.37
C GLY A 44 -3.00 -7.60 16.25
N ALA A 45 -3.80 -7.55 15.18
CA ALA A 45 -3.66 -6.63 14.04
C ALA A 45 -4.11 -5.20 14.38
N THR A 46 -3.50 -4.63 15.42
CA THR A 46 -3.81 -3.30 15.98
C THR A 46 -2.73 -2.26 15.67
N HIS A 47 -1.72 -2.62 14.88
CA HIS A 47 -0.69 -1.69 14.43
C HIS A 47 -1.27 -0.65 13.47
N ASN A 48 -0.57 0.48 13.37
CA ASN A 48 -1.06 1.68 12.71
C ASN A 48 -0.08 2.16 11.64
N ARG A 49 -0.57 3.04 10.77
CA ARG A 49 0.20 3.61 9.66
C ARG A 49 1.42 4.39 10.16
N PHE A 50 1.37 4.95 11.36
CA PHE A 50 2.51 5.66 11.96
C PHE A 50 3.75 4.75 12.11
N LEU A 51 3.57 3.55 12.66
CA LEU A 51 4.67 2.60 12.83
C LEU A 51 5.18 2.08 11.48
N HIS A 52 4.24 1.78 10.58
CA HIS A 52 4.55 1.34 9.22
C HIS A 52 5.39 2.39 8.47
N SER A 53 4.95 3.64 8.40
CA SER A 53 5.69 4.72 7.72
C SER A 53 7.11 4.93 8.25
N ILE A 54 7.33 4.81 9.56
CA ILE A 54 8.67 4.88 10.16
C ILE A 54 9.52 3.67 9.75
N GLY A 55 8.94 2.47 9.77
CA GLY A 55 9.62 1.25 9.36
C GLY A 55 9.97 1.27 7.87
N VAL A 56 9.07 1.71 7.00
CA VAL A 56 9.32 1.91 5.57
C VAL A 56 10.48 2.88 5.34
N SER A 57 10.50 4.04 6.01
CA SER A 57 11.64 4.97 5.92
C SER A 57 12.96 4.36 6.38
N HIS A 58 12.93 3.53 7.43
CA HIS A 58 14.11 2.80 7.92
C HIS A 58 14.63 1.80 6.89
N VAL A 59 13.75 0.92 6.39
CA VAL A 59 14.07 -0.10 5.38
C VAL A 59 14.58 0.56 4.10
N ALA A 60 13.96 1.65 3.66
CA ALA A 60 14.38 2.40 2.48
C ALA A 60 15.81 2.93 2.64
N GLY A 61 16.15 3.46 3.83
CA GLY A 61 17.53 3.83 4.17
C GLY A 61 18.52 2.67 4.09
N GLN A 62 18.15 1.49 4.59
CA GLN A 62 18.97 0.28 4.49
C GLN A 62 19.17 -0.18 3.04
N ILE A 63 18.11 -0.13 2.22
CA ILE A 63 18.18 -0.42 0.78
C ILE A 63 19.19 0.52 0.10
N PHE A 64 19.05 1.83 0.32
CA PHE A 64 19.96 2.82 -0.26
C PHE A 64 21.41 2.59 0.17
N ASP A 65 21.65 2.40 1.46
CA ASP A 65 22.99 2.19 1.98
C ASP A 65 23.62 0.89 1.46
N SER A 66 22.81 -0.13 1.18
CA SER A 66 23.27 -1.38 0.57
C SER A 66 23.64 -1.21 -0.90
N ILE A 67 22.73 -0.65 -1.71
CA ILE A 67 22.94 -0.41 -3.15
C ILE A 67 24.15 0.48 -3.39
N PHE A 68 24.28 1.55 -2.62
CA PHE A 68 25.32 2.56 -2.81
C PHE A 68 26.53 2.39 -1.89
N ARG A 69 26.71 1.21 -1.28
CA ARG A 69 27.80 0.94 -0.31
C ARG A 69 29.18 1.28 -0.84
N ALA A 70 29.44 0.95 -2.11
CA ALA A 70 30.71 1.18 -2.81
C ALA A 70 30.56 2.12 -4.01
N TYR A 71 29.42 2.79 -4.16
CA TYR A 71 29.20 3.68 -5.31
C TYR A 71 30.00 4.99 -5.13
N PRO A 72 30.86 5.37 -6.09
CA PRO A 72 31.72 6.52 -5.96
C PRO A 72 30.99 7.80 -6.38
N PHE A 73 30.13 8.33 -5.50
CA PHE A 73 29.47 9.62 -5.74
C PHE A 73 30.48 10.74 -5.98
N SER A 74 30.20 11.66 -6.89
CA SER A 74 31.11 12.78 -7.21
C SER A 74 31.36 13.69 -6.01
N LYS A 75 30.35 13.86 -5.14
CA LYS A 75 30.40 14.66 -3.93
C LYS A 75 29.60 14.00 -2.80
N PRO A 76 30.04 14.09 -1.54
CA PRO A 76 29.27 13.58 -0.40
C PRO A 76 27.85 14.16 -0.29
N ASN A 77 27.66 15.43 -0.68
CA ASN A 77 26.34 16.06 -0.63
C ASN A 77 25.32 15.41 -1.59
N VAL A 78 25.78 14.90 -2.75
CA VAL A 78 24.90 14.22 -3.71
C VAL A 78 24.33 12.93 -3.08
N ARG A 79 25.19 12.14 -2.42
CA ARG A 79 24.73 10.96 -1.68
C ARG A 79 23.70 11.34 -0.62
N ASN A 80 23.99 12.37 0.17
CA ASN A 80 23.15 12.77 1.30
C ASN A 80 21.78 13.29 0.83
N ARG A 81 21.73 14.19 -0.16
CA ARG A 81 20.46 14.72 -0.69
C ARG A 81 19.58 13.60 -1.25
N LEU A 82 20.12 12.68 -2.05
CA LEU A 82 19.35 11.59 -2.65
C LEU A 82 18.82 10.63 -1.58
N ARG A 83 19.66 10.27 -0.60
CA ARG A 83 19.27 9.43 0.52
C ARG A 83 18.17 10.08 1.36
N GLN A 84 18.31 11.37 1.67
CA GLN A 84 17.32 12.11 2.47
C GLN A 84 16.00 12.24 1.73
N THR A 85 16.00 12.68 0.47
CA THR A 85 14.76 12.81 -0.33
C THR A 85 14.02 11.48 -0.42
N MET A 86 14.73 10.38 -0.68
CA MET A 86 14.14 9.06 -0.74
C MET A 86 13.58 8.62 0.63
N LYS A 87 14.34 8.79 1.73
CA LYS A 87 13.85 8.45 3.07
C LYS A 87 12.61 9.25 3.47
N LEU A 88 12.53 10.51 3.06
CA LEU A 88 11.35 11.36 3.29
C LEU A 88 10.16 10.91 2.45
N ALA A 89 10.37 10.55 1.18
CA ALA A 89 9.32 9.99 0.33
C ALA A 89 8.78 8.69 0.91
N ALA A 90 9.66 7.79 1.35
CA ALA A 90 9.32 6.56 2.05
C ALA A 90 8.59 6.82 3.38
N LEU A 91 8.99 7.83 4.16
CA LEU A 91 8.32 8.22 5.40
C LEU A 91 6.91 8.75 5.14
N LEU A 92 6.72 9.50 4.05
CA LEU A 92 5.50 10.27 3.81
C LEU A 92 4.52 9.60 2.83
N HIS A 93 4.89 8.49 2.18
CA HIS A 93 4.09 7.84 1.13
C HIS A 93 2.63 7.61 1.52
N ASP A 94 2.41 7.29 2.80
CA ASP A 94 1.13 6.88 3.36
C ASP A 94 0.39 7.98 4.15
N ILE A 95 0.95 9.20 4.22
CA ILE A 95 0.40 10.27 5.08
C ILE A 95 -1.02 10.70 4.66
N GLY A 96 -1.38 10.50 3.39
CA GLY A 96 -2.70 10.84 2.84
C GLY A 96 -3.82 9.86 3.20
N HIS A 97 -3.53 8.69 3.78
CA HIS A 97 -4.56 7.72 4.10
C HIS A 97 -5.59 8.25 5.11
N GLY A 98 -6.86 7.98 4.79
CA GLY A 98 -8.01 8.24 5.64
C GLY A 98 -8.35 7.06 6.55
N PRO A 99 -9.43 7.17 7.35
CA PRO A 99 -9.85 6.11 8.24
C PRO A 99 -10.25 4.86 7.47
N LEU A 100 -9.80 3.69 7.92
CA LEU A 100 -9.96 2.42 7.21
C LEU A 100 -9.52 2.44 5.73
N SER A 101 -8.66 3.40 5.38
CA SER A 101 -7.89 3.49 4.14
C SER A 101 -8.75 3.48 2.87
N HIS A 102 -8.75 2.41 2.09
CA HIS A 102 -9.30 2.42 0.73
C HIS A 102 -10.83 2.56 0.68
N THR A 103 -11.57 2.05 1.67
CA THR A 103 -13.03 2.11 1.61
C THR A 103 -13.55 3.56 1.71
N THR A 104 -12.84 4.44 2.42
CA THR A 104 -13.26 5.83 2.60
C THR A 104 -12.85 6.75 1.46
N GLU A 105 -12.07 6.27 0.48
CA GLU A 105 -11.82 6.99 -0.77
C GLU A 105 -13.12 7.31 -1.51
N LEU A 106 -14.14 6.45 -1.38
CA LEU A 106 -15.49 6.64 -1.95
C LEU A 106 -16.20 7.91 -1.48
N VAL A 107 -15.76 8.51 -0.37
CA VAL A 107 -16.31 9.75 0.18
C VAL A 107 -15.28 10.87 0.26
N MET A 108 -14.15 10.72 -0.44
CA MET A 108 -13.21 11.81 -0.72
C MET A 108 -13.84 12.81 -1.70
N PRO A 109 -13.43 14.09 -1.63
CA PRO A 109 -13.95 15.11 -2.54
C PRO A 109 -13.46 14.87 -3.98
N LEU A 110 -14.04 15.59 -4.94
CA LEU A 110 -13.46 15.71 -6.27
C LEU A 110 -12.05 16.29 -6.17
N LEU A 111 -11.12 15.82 -7.00
CA LEU A 111 -9.73 16.24 -6.96
C LEU A 111 -9.58 17.76 -7.14
N LYS A 112 -10.38 18.37 -8.02
CA LYS A 112 -10.44 19.82 -8.19
C LYS A 112 -10.72 20.59 -6.89
N LYS A 113 -11.52 20.02 -5.97
CA LYS A 113 -11.83 20.65 -4.67
C LYS A 113 -10.68 20.54 -3.68
N LEU A 114 -9.87 19.48 -3.77
CA LEU A 114 -8.68 19.30 -2.93
C LEU A 114 -7.62 20.37 -3.23
N ASN A 115 -7.61 20.89 -4.47
CA ASN A 115 -6.79 22.02 -4.91
C ASN A 115 -5.31 21.84 -4.54
N VAL A 116 -4.72 20.73 -4.99
CA VAL A 116 -3.29 20.43 -4.79
C VAL A 116 -2.46 21.36 -5.68
N LYS A 117 -1.63 22.22 -5.09
CA LYS A 117 -0.96 23.31 -5.83
C LYS A 117 -0.08 22.80 -6.96
N ILE A 118 0.70 21.74 -6.70
CA ILE A 118 1.64 21.20 -7.69
C ILE A 118 0.92 20.65 -8.95
N TYR A 119 -0.35 20.27 -8.86
CA TYR A 119 -1.11 19.78 -10.01
C TYR A 119 -1.52 20.86 -11.01
N ALA A 120 -1.34 22.15 -10.69
CA ALA A 120 -1.65 23.24 -11.62
C ALA A 120 -0.84 23.16 -12.92
N ASP A 121 0.40 22.68 -12.84
CA ASP A 121 1.33 22.58 -13.97
C ASP A 121 1.51 21.14 -14.47
N GLN A 122 0.62 20.22 -14.07
CA GLN A 122 0.73 18.78 -14.34
C GLN A 122 -0.47 18.27 -15.14
N ASN A 123 -0.29 17.20 -15.91
CA ASN A 123 -1.36 16.60 -16.69
C ASN A 123 -2.16 15.60 -15.84
N VAL A 124 -2.95 16.11 -14.89
CA VAL A 124 -3.78 15.30 -13.98
C VAL A 124 -5.26 15.56 -14.26
N ASP A 125 -6.05 14.50 -14.41
CA ASP A 125 -7.50 14.61 -14.52
C ASP A 125 -8.09 15.09 -13.20
N GLN A 126 -8.49 16.37 -13.13
CA GLN A 126 -9.07 16.96 -11.93
C GLN A 126 -10.57 16.65 -11.74
N SER A 127 -11.21 15.98 -12.71
CA SER A 127 -12.64 15.66 -12.67
C SER A 127 -12.96 14.39 -11.88
N ARG A 128 -11.98 13.52 -11.64
CA ARG A 128 -12.14 12.31 -10.83
C ARG A 128 -12.27 12.62 -9.32
N GLN A 129 -12.73 11.62 -8.58
CA GLN A 129 -12.63 11.59 -7.13
C GLN A 129 -11.15 11.54 -6.71
N ALA A 130 -10.80 12.28 -5.65
CA ALA A 130 -9.49 12.22 -5.04
C ALA A 130 -9.26 10.85 -4.37
N ASN A 131 -8.01 10.44 -4.25
CA ASN A 131 -7.60 9.26 -3.52
C ASN A 131 -6.58 9.64 -2.42
N HIS A 132 -6.10 8.64 -1.67
CA HIS A 132 -5.12 8.88 -0.61
C HIS A 132 -3.79 9.42 -1.16
N GLU A 133 -3.36 9.04 -2.36
CA GLU A 133 -2.13 9.55 -2.98
C GLU A 133 -2.22 11.07 -3.22
N ASP A 134 -3.38 11.57 -3.68
CA ASP A 134 -3.61 13.01 -3.86
C ASP A 134 -3.51 13.77 -2.52
N TYR A 135 -4.04 13.19 -1.43
CA TYR A 135 -3.88 13.74 -0.09
C TYR A 135 -2.43 13.65 0.39
N THR A 136 -1.69 12.61 0.05
CA THR A 136 -0.26 12.51 0.35
C THR A 136 0.47 13.68 -0.31
N ILE A 137 0.30 13.89 -1.62
CA ILE A 137 0.91 15.01 -2.32
C ILE A 137 0.47 16.34 -1.71
N LYS A 138 -0.82 16.51 -1.40
CA LYS A 138 -1.35 17.70 -0.72
C LYS A 138 -0.64 17.99 0.61
N PHE A 139 -0.49 16.99 1.47
CA PHE A 139 0.19 17.16 2.76
C PHE A 139 1.65 17.53 2.57
N VAL A 140 2.34 16.84 1.66
CA VAL A 140 3.76 17.06 1.38
C VAL A 140 4.01 18.46 0.83
N THR A 141 3.23 18.94 -0.14
CA THR A 141 3.54 20.16 -0.88
C THR A 141 2.90 21.44 -0.32
N ASP A 142 1.72 21.35 0.32
CA ASP A 142 0.86 22.54 0.50
C ASP A 142 0.73 23.04 1.95
N GLY A 143 1.37 22.39 2.92
CA GLY A 143 1.11 22.62 4.35
C GLY A 143 2.34 22.64 5.27
N THR A 144 2.13 22.21 6.52
CA THR A 144 3.14 22.20 7.59
C THR A 144 4.35 21.35 7.21
N ILE A 145 4.14 20.20 6.58
CA ILE A 145 5.22 19.30 6.13
C ILE A 145 6.15 20.01 5.17
N SER A 146 5.62 20.75 4.19
CA SER A 146 6.41 21.53 3.22
C SER A 146 7.32 22.56 3.93
N LYS A 147 6.80 23.22 4.97
CA LYS A 147 7.57 24.17 5.79
C LYS A 147 8.67 23.46 6.57
N ILE A 148 8.35 22.35 7.23
CA ILE A 148 9.33 21.54 7.98
C ILE A 148 10.45 21.06 7.04
N ILE A 149 10.09 20.60 5.84
CA ILE A 149 11.07 20.20 4.81
C ILE A 149 12.01 21.37 4.50
N THR A 150 11.45 22.55 4.23
CA THR A 150 12.23 23.76 3.91
C THR A 150 13.14 24.21 5.05
N GLU A 151 12.69 24.08 6.30
CA GLU A 151 13.41 24.52 7.49
C GLU A 151 14.55 23.56 7.88
N HIS A 152 14.34 22.25 7.73
CA HIS A 152 15.26 21.23 8.23
C HIS A 152 16.13 20.57 7.16
N PHE A 153 15.80 20.71 5.87
CA PHE A 153 16.50 20.04 4.76
C PHE A 153 16.89 21.06 3.68
N PRO A 154 17.99 21.81 3.87
CA PRO A 154 18.35 22.92 2.98
C PRO A 154 18.72 22.50 1.56
N ASP A 155 19.08 21.23 1.36
CA ASP A 155 19.50 20.68 0.08
C ASP A 155 18.34 20.13 -0.77
N LEU A 156 17.09 20.16 -0.31
CA LEU A 156 15.93 19.64 -1.05
C LEU A 156 14.65 20.43 -0.79
N THR A 157 13.64 20.22 -1.64
CA THR A 157 12.30 20.82 -1.52
C THR A 157 11.23 19.74 -1.42
N ALA A 158 10.04 20.11 -0.97
CA ALA A 158 8.89 19.21 -0.90
C ALA A 158 8.48 18.65 -2.28
N GLU A 159 8.75 19.39 -3.36
CA GLU A 159 8.50 18.94 -4.74
C GLU A 159 9.28 17.68 -5.09
N TYR A 160 10.56 17.60 -4.74
CA TYR A 160 11.38 16.41 -5.02
C TYR A 160 10.92 15.19 -4.22
N VAL A 161 10.43 15.40 -2.99
CA VAL A 161 9.82 14.33 -2.19
C VAL A 161 8.53 13.84 -2.86
N ALA A 162 7.64 14.76 -3.25
CA ALA A 162 6.40 14.45 -3.96
C ALA A 162 6.66 13.68 -5.27
N CYS A 163 7.68 14.07 -6.03
CA CYS A 163 8.11 13.41 -7.26
C CYS A 163 8.60 11.96 -7.11
N LEU A 164 9.07 11.57 -5.92
CA LEU A 164 9.43 10.18 -5.63
C LEU A 164 8.23 9.36 -5.17
N VAL A 165 7.26 9.99 -4.48
CA VAL A 165 6.00 9.36 -4.08
C VAL A 165 5.11 9.11 -5.31
N ASP A 166 4.87 10.14 -6.11
CA ASP A 166 4.18 10.04 -7.41
C ASP A 166 5.18 10.26 -8.54
N LYS A 167 5.62 9.17 -9.14
CA LYS A 167 6.57 9.16 -10.26
C LYS A 167 6.05 9.87 -11.52
N ASN A 168 4.75 10.13 -11.62
CA ASN A 168 4.18 10.80 -12.79
C ASN A 168 4.29 12.33 -12.69
N LEU A 169 4.60 12.87 -11.50
CA LEU A 169 4.85 14.30 -11.31
C LEU A 169 6.13 14.71 -12.02
N LYS A 170 6.09 15.80 -12.80
CA LYS A 170 7.29 16.40 -13.37
C LYS A 170 7.99 17.29 -12.34
N CYS A 171 9.30 17.20 -12.29
CA CYS A 171 10.19 18.11 -11.56
C CYS A 171 11.56 18.13 -12.25
N ASP A 172 12.45 18.99 -11.79
CA ASP A 172 13.82 19.11 -12.31
C ASP A 172 14.63 17.82 -12.06
N GLU A 173 14.86 17.05 -13.14
CA GLU A 173 15.64 15.81 -13.13
C GLU A 173 17.10 16.01 -12.68
N SER A 174 17.68 17.21 -12.87
CA SER A 174 19.07 17.48 -12.48
C SER A 174 19.30 17.39 -10.97
N PHE A 175 18.24 17.45 -10.18
CA PHE A 175 18.28 17.16 -8.75
C PHE A 175 18.67 15.71 -8.46
N PHE A 176 18.24 14.78 -9.30
CA PHE A 176 18.43 13.35 -9.11
C PHE A 176 19.67 12.80 -9.82
N THR A 177 20.49 13.64 -10.43
CA THR A 177 21.67 13.20 -11.18
C THR A 177 22.97 13.25 -10.38
N ASP A 178 23.91 12.39 -10.76
CA ASP A 178 25.34 12.50 -10.44
C ASP A 178 26.17 12.27 -11.70
N GLY A 179 26.83 13.33 -12.19
CA GLY A 179 27.45 13.30 -13.52
C GLY A 179 26.39 13.14 -14.62
N ALA A 180 26.53 12.10 -15.44
CA ALA A 180 25.56 11.78 -16.49
C ALA A 180 24.38 10.92 -16.01
N ILE A 181 24.49 10.28 -14.84
CA ILE A 181 23.54 9.24 -14.42
C ILE A 181 22.37 9.86 -13.66
N ASN A 182 21.14 9.56 -14.08
CA ASN A 182 19.91 9.88 -13.35
C ASN A 182 19.51 8.75 -12.39
N PHE A 183 19.35 9.06 -11.10
CA PHE A 183 18.95 8.10 -10.06
C PHE A 183 17.46 8.10 -9.76
N ARG A 184 16.68 9.02 -10.34
CA ARG A 184 15.25 9.14 -10.03
C ARG A 184 14.50 7.82 -10.20
N PRO A 185 14.65 7.05 -11.30
CA PRO A 185 13.91 5.79 -11.47
C PRO A 185 14.20 4.78 -10.35
N LEU A 186 15.49 4.57 -10.02
CA LEU A 186 15.92 3.74 -8.91
C LEU A 186 15.33 4.19 -7.57
N LEU A 187 15.39 5.49 -7.25
CA LEU A 187 14.88 6.01 -5.98
C LEU A 187 13.36 5.87 -5.87
N SER A 188 12.63 6.11 -6.96
CA SER A 188 11.20 5.84 -7.04
C SER A 188 10.90 4.35 -6.87
N GLN A 189 11.71 3.45 -7.43
CA GLN A 189 11.53 2.00 -7.27
C GLN A 189 11.77 1.51 -5.83
N ILE A 190 12.62 2.18 -5.06
CA ILE A 190 12.81 1.89 -3.63
C ILE A 190 11.56 2.24 -2.82
N VAL A 191 10.84 3.30 -3.22
CA VAL A 191 9.59 3.73 -2.57
C VAL A 191 8.40 2.88 -3.04
N SER A 192 8.29 2.63 -4.35
CA SER A 192 7.19 1.89 -4.96
C SER A 192 7.64 1.09 -6.19
N SER A 193 7.67 -0.23 -6.08
CA SER A 193 7.99 -1.17 -7.17
C SER A 193 7.44 -2.57 -6.84
N GLU A 194 7.97 -3.65 -7.43
CA GLU A 194 7.65 -5.00 -6.93
C GLU A 194 8.50 -5.43 -5.73
N LEU A 195 9.65 -4.77 -5.52
CA LEU A 195 10.59 -4.99 -4.41
C LEU A 195 10.96 -3.63 -3.80
N ASP A 196 10.02 -3.06 -3.05
CA ASP A 196 10.13 -1.75 -2.43
C ASP A 196 10.19 -1.85 -0.90
N ALA A 197 10.52 -0.73 -0.25
CA ALA A 197 10.59 -0.64 1.20
C ALA A 197 9.22 -0.81 1.87
N ASP A 198 8.15 -0.34 1.21
CA ASP A 198 6.76 -0.47 1.65
C ASP A 198 6.38 -1.94 1.91
N ARG A 199 6.54 -2.77 0.88
CA ARG A 199 6.20 -4.20 0.94
C ARG A 199 7.10 -4.98 1.88
N ILE A 200 8.39 -4.64 1.95
CA ILE A 200 9.30 -5.29 2.89
C ILE A 200 8.87 -5.03 4.34
N ASP A 201 8.51 -3.80 4.69
CA ASP A 201 8.00 -3.48 6.04
C ASP A 201 6.67 -4.18 6.31
N TYR A 202 5.64 -3.95 5.46
CA TYR A 202 4.30 -4.40 5.82
C TYR A 202 4.22 -5.93 5.85
N LEU A 203 4.95 -6.67 5.03
CA LEU A 203 4.88 -8.14 5.05
C LEU A 203 5.36 -8.69 6.40
N GLU A 204 6.51 -8.22 6.89
CA GLU A 204 7.03 -8.65 8.19
C GLU A 204 6.13 -8.13 9.33
N ARG A 205 5.73 -6.87 9.26
CA ARG A 205 4.93 -6.19 10.30
C ARG A 205 3.55 -6.80 10.42
N ASP A 206 2.82 -6.94 9.32
CA ASP A 206 1.50 -7.54 9.29
C ASP A 206 1.56 -9.00 9.76
N SER A 207 2.57 -9.76 9.32
CA SER A 207 2.76 -11.14 9.76
C SER A 207 2.96 -11.22 11.28
N TYR A 208 3.80 -10.33 11.84
CA TYR A 208 4.06 -10.26 13.28
C TYR A 208 2.80 -9.92 14.08
N PHE A 209 2.10 -8.84 13.72
CA PHE A 209 0.91 -8.40 14.47
C PHE A 209 -0.29 -9.32 14.27
N CYS A 210 -0.43 -9.98 13.12
CA CYS A 210 -1.46 -10.99 12.92
C CYS A 210 -1.13 -12.34 13.61
N GLY A 211 0.10 -12.53 14.09
CA GLY A 211 0.53 -13.78 14.75
C GLY A 211 0.67 -14.96 13.78
N ILE A 212 1.05 -14.69 12.53
CA ILE A 212 1.19 -15.68 11.45
C ILE A 212 2.63 -15.70 10.93
N ASN A 213 2.98 -16.75 10.18
CA ASN A 213 4.32 -16.90 9.59
C ASN A 213 4.34 -16.70 8.06
N TYR A 214 3.21 -16.35 7.43
CA TYR A 214 3.11 -16.27 5.97
C TYR A 214 3.88 -15.10 5.35
N GLY A 215 4.13 -14.02 6.10
CA GLY A 215 4.84 -12.83 5.61
C GLY A 215 6.30 -12.75 6.03
N LYS A 216 6.88 -13.84 6.55
CA LYS A 216 8.30 -13.88 6.91
C LYS A 216 9.16 -14.01 5.66
N ILE A 217 10.12 -13.10 5.52
CA ILE A 217 11.03 -13.03 4.37
C ILE A 217 12.48 -12.99 4.86
N ASP A 218 13.42 -13.44 4.02
CA ASP A 218 14.85 -13.24 4.27
C ASP A 218 15.26 -11.82 3.84
N LYS A 219 14.77 -10.84 4.61
CA LYS A 219 15.00 -9.41 4.32
C LYS A 219 16.49 -9.10 4.25
N ASP A 220 17.27 -9.54 5.22
CA ASP A 220 18.70 -9.19 5.30
C ASP A 220 19.47 -9.71 4.07
N TRP A 221 19.18 -10.93 3.61
CA TRP A 221 19.77 -11.46 2.39
C TRP A 221 19.32 -10.68 1.15
N LEU A 222 18.04 -10.34 1.03
CA LEU A 222 17.54 -9.52 -0.08
C LEU A 222 18.24 -8.17 -0.13
N LEU A 223 18.25 -7.43 0.99
CA LEU A 223 18.84 -6.10 1.07
C LEU A 223 20.33 -6.09 0.73
N GLN A 224 21.10 -7.07 1.23
CA GLN A 224 22.53 -7.21 0.93
C GLN A 224 22.82 -7.49 -0.55
N ASN A 225 21.81 -7.89 -1.31
CA ASN A 225 21.93 -8.28 -2.70
C ASN A 225 21.25 -7.31 -3.68
N LEU A 226 20.62 -6.26 -3.18
CA LEU A 226 20.18 -5.14 -4.00
C LEU A 226 21.37 -4.33 -4.52
N THR A 227 21.28 -3.93 -5.78
CA THR A 227 22.26 -3.12 -6.50
C THR A 227 21.54 -2.24 -7.52
N LEU A 228 22.28 -1.58 -8.40
CA LEU A 228 21.74 -0.83 -9.52
C LEU A 228 22.22 -1.38 -10.86
N HIS A 229 21.43 -1.14 -11.91
CA HIS A 229 21.80 -1.38 -13.30
C HIS A 229 21.53 -0.09 -14.10
N ILE A 230 22.46 0.29 -14.98
CA ILE A 230 22.36 1.53 -15.76
C ILE A 230 21.89 1.19 -17.17
N VAL A 231 20.81 1.84 -17.60
CA VAL A 231 20.25 1.74 -18.95
C VAL A 231 20.08 3.15 -19.50
N LYS A 232 20.79 3.50 -20.58
CA LYS A 232 20.71 4.83 -21.22
C LYS A 232 20.83 5.99 -20.22
N ASP A 233 21.88 5.96 -19.40
CA ASP A 233 22.17 6.96 -18.36
C ASP A 233 21.14 7.05 -17.21
N GLU A 234 20.19 6.11 -17.12
CA GLU A 234 19.27 6.00 -15.99
C GLU A 234 19.61 4.78 -15.13
N ALA A 235 19.65 4.98 -13.81
CA ALA A 235 19.83 3.90 -12.86
C ALA A 235 18.48 3.27 -12.50
N TYR A 236 18.44 1.94 -12.55
CA TYR A 236 17.31 1.10 -12.18
C TYR A 236 17.69 0.16 -11.06
N LEU A 237 16.71 -0.22 -10.23
CA LEU A 237 16.85 -1.23 -9.19
C LEU A 237 17.25 -2.56 -9.80
N ALA A 238 18.26 -3.19 -9.23
CA ALA A 238 18.72 -4.50 -9.65
C ALA A 238 18.93 -5.43 -8.46
N LEU A 239 18.79 -6.72 -8.70
CA LEU A 239 19.00 -7.79 -7.74
C LEU A 239 20.11 -8.72 -8.25
N ASN A 240 21.05 -9.06 -7.38
CA ASN A 240 22.03 -10.09 -7.71
C ASN A 240 21.37 -11.45 -7.86
N ARG A 241 21.71 -12.19 -8.94
CA ARG A 241 21.13 -13.49 -9.30
C ARG A 241 21.12 -14.50 -8.16
N ARG A 242 22.13 -14.48 -7.28
CA ARG A 242 22.20 -15.36 -6.10
C ARG A 242 21.08 -15.15 -5.07
N ALA A 243 20.40 -14.01 -5.08
CA ALA A 243 19.25 -13.71 -4.22
C ALA A 243 17.91 -13.89 -4.92
N LEU A 244 17.90 -14.40 -6.16
CA LEU A 244 16.67 -14.59 -6.94
C LEU A 244 15.67 -15.51 -6.23
N TYR A 245 16.14 -16.58 -5.58
CA TYR A 245 15.25 -17.48 -4.84
C TYR A 245 14.66 -16.83 -3.57
N ALA A 246 15.40 -15.94 -2.91
CA ALA A 246 14.84 -15.18 -1.79
C ALA A 246 13.79 -14.16 -2.28
N PHE A 247 13.94 -13.65 -3.50
CA PHE A 247 12.92 -12.83 -4.15
C PHE A 247 11.68 -13.65 -4.52
N ASP A 248 11.86 -14.87 -5.02
CA ASP A 248 10.76 -15.81 -5.24
C ASP A 248 9.98 -16.09 -3.94
N ASP A 249 10.69 -16.36 -2.84
CA ASP A 249 10.08 -16.58 -1.52
C ASP A 249 9.35 -15.32 -1.01
N PHE A 250 9.89 -14.13 -1.25
CA PHE A 250 9.22 -12.86 -0.96
C PHE A 250 7.89 -12.73 -1.71
N LEU A 251 7.86 -13.07 -3.00
CA LEU A 251 6.62 -13.04 -3.81
C LEU A 251 5.59 -14.06 -3.29
N ILE A 252 6.02 -15.28 -2.97
CA ILE A 252 5.16 -16.33 -2.40
C ILE A 252 4.58 -15.86 -1.07
N SER A 253 5.41 -15.28 -0.20
CA SER A 253 5.00 -14.76 1.11
C SER A 253 3.93 -13.69 0.96
N ARG A 254 4.13 -12.74 0.03
CA ARG A 254 3.12 -11.74 -0.31
C ARG A 254 1.82 -12.34 -0.84
N HIS A 255 1.89 -13.37 -1.67
CA HIS A 255 0.71 -14.06 -2.18
C HIS A 255 -0.08 -14.74 -1.05
N HIS A 256 0.61 -15.44 -0.15
CA HIS A 256 -0.02 -16.05 1.01
C HIS A 256 -0.62 -15.00 1.96
N MET A 257 0.04 -13.87 2.20
CA MET A 257 -0.51 -12.77 3.00
C MET A 257 -1.83 -12.24 2.40
N HIS A 258 -1.93 -12.11 1.07
CA HIS A 258 -3.19 -11.76 0.43
C HIS A 258 -4.28 -12.79 0.69
N LEU A 259 -4.01 -14.08 0.45
CA LEU A 259 -5.02 -15.13 0.60
C LEU A 259 -5.47 -15.32 2.05
N MET A 260 -4.55 -15.19 3.00
CA MET A 260 -4.77 -15.54 4.40
C MET A 260 -5.23 -14.36 5.25
N VAL A 261 -4.72 -13.14 4.99
CA VAL A 261 -5.01 -11.95 5.81
C VAL A 261 -5.87 -10.95 5.05
N TYR A 262 -5.35 -10.40 3.96
CA TYR A 262 -6.00 -9.27 3.28
C TYR A 262 -7.35 -9.67 2.70
N PHE A 263 -7.50 -10.92 2.24
CA PHE A 263 -8.75 -11.48 1.76
C PHE A 263 -9.47 -12.32 2.80
N HIS A 264 -9.17 -12.15 4.10
CA HIS A 264 -9.91 -12.86 5.12
C HIS A 264 -11.39 -12.44 5.07
N HIS A 265 -12.28 -13.42 4.97
CA HIS A 265 -13.71 -13.21 4.69
C HIS A 265 -14.38 -12.21 5.65
N LYS A 266 -13.91 -12.17 6.91
CA LYS A 266 -14.47 -11.27 7.92
C LYS A 266 -14.06 -9.82 7.65
N SER A 267 -12.82 -9.53 7.26
CA SER A 267 -12.42 -8.16 6.86
C SER A 267 -13.23 -7.70 5.66
N ILE A 268 -13.30 -8.55 4.62
CA ILE A 268 -14.03 -8.28 3.38
C ILE A 268 -15.50 -7.93 3.64
N VAL A 269 -16.22 -8.67 4.48
CA VAL A 269 -17.63 -8.37 4.73
C VAL A 269 -17.84 -7.03 5.46
N TYR A 270 -16.91 -6.62 6.33
CA TYR A 270 -17.00 -5.30 6.97
C TYR A 270 -16.71 -4.18 5.97
N GLU A 271 -15.73 -4.34 5.09
CA GLU A 271 -15.45 -3.39 3.99
C GLU A 271 -16.66 -3.27 3.05
N GLU A 272 -17.28 -4.39 2.70
CA GLU A 272 -18.47 -4.46 1.85
C GLU A 272 -19.70 -3.81 2.49
N MET A 273 -19.90 -3.98 3.80
CA MET A 273 -20.94 -3.26 4.54
C MET A 273 -20.63 -1.76 4.59
N LEU A 274 -19.35 -1.39 4.80
CA LEU A 274 -18.96 0.02 4.85
C LEU A 274 -19.13 0.69 3.48
N ASN A 275 -18.74 0.03 2.39
CA ASN A 275 -18.98 0.49 1.03
C ASN A 275 -20.47 0.76 0.77
N ARG A 276 -21.35 -0.19 1.14
CA ARG A 276 -22.81 -0.02 1.01
C ARG A 276 -23.33 1.15 1.84
N TYR A 277 -22.77 1.41 3.01
CA TYR A 277 -23.10 2.60 3.78
C TYR A 277 -22.60 3.87 3.09
N LEU A 278 -21.33 3.92 2.70
CA LEU A 278 -20.72 5.14 2.16
C LEU A 278 -21.32 5.56 0.81
N THR A 279 -21.87 4.60 0.05
CA THR A 279 -22.55 4.84 -1.23
C THR A 279 -24.07 4.98 -1.10
N SER A 280 -24.64 4.85 0.11
CA SER A 280 -26.08 5.00 0.29
C SER A 280 -26.51 6.47 0.27
N PRO A 281 -27.74 6.79 -0.18
CA PRO A 281 -28.21 8.17 -0.29
C PRO A 281 -28.28 8.94 1.05
N ASP A 282 -28.37 8.22 2.16
CA ASP A 282 -28.44 8.73 3.52
C ASP A 282 -27.06 8.87 4.19
N CYS A 283 -25.97 8.52 3.51
CA CYS A 283 -24.60 8.72 4.01
C CYS A 283 -24.31 10.20 4.22
N LYS A 284 -23.84 10.54 5.43
CA LYS A 284 -23.40 11.90 5.80
C LYS A 284 -21.91 11.98 6.14
N PHE A 285 -21.18 10.88 5.99
CA PHE A 285 -19.74 10.85 6.22
C PHE A 285 -19.01 11.28 4.96
N ILE A 286 -18.39 12.46 4.99
CA ILE A 286 -17.62 13.00 3.87
C ILE A 286 -16.24 13.41 4.39
N LEU A 287 -15.20 13.07 3.64
CA LEU A 287 -13.85 13.52 3.94
C LEU A 287 -13.66 14.95 3.40
N PRO A 288 -13.12 15.87 4.22
CA PRO A 288 -13.05 17.28 3.85
C PRO A 288 -11.89 17.54 2.89
N SER A 289 -12.08 18.45 1.94
CA SER A 289 -11.00 18.91 1.05
C SER A 289 -9.97 19.79 1.77
N ASP A 290 -10.33 20.39 2.90
CA ASP A 290 -9.38 21.13 3.72
C ASP A 290 -8.48 20.16 4.51
N ALA A 291 -7.17 20.27 4.31
CA ALA A 291 -6.19 19.38 4.93
C ALA A 291 -6.15 19.50 6.48
N ASN A 292 -6.43 20.70 7.03
CA ASN A 292 -6.46 20.94 8.48
C ASN A 292 -7.75 20.41 9.12
N GLU A 293 -8.81 20.23 8.33
CA GLU A 293 -10.00 19.50 8.78
C GLU A 293 -9.81 17.99 8.61
N TYR A 294 -9.18 17.55 7.51
CA TYR A 294 -8.93 16.15 7.20
C TYR A 294 -8.13 15.46 8.31
N VAL A 295 -7.23 16.19 8.98
CA VAL A 295 -6.46 15.63 10.10
C VAL A 295 -7.32 15.11 11.26
N LYS A 296 -8.58 15.53 11.35
CA LYS A 296 -9.53 15.11 12.40
C LYS A 296 -10.27 13.81 12.03
N TYR A 297 -10.10 13.31 10.81
CA TYR A 297 -10.79 12.11 10.32
C TYR A 297 -9.91 10.88 10.53
N THR A 298 -10.16 10.19 11.62
CA THR A 298 -9.45 8.99 12.07
C THR A 298 -10.42 7.84 12.25
N ASP A 299 -9.91 6.63 12.51
CA ASP A 299 -10.77 5.45 12.69
C ASP A 299 -11.80 5.69 13.81
N TYR A 300 -11.41 6.41 14.86
CA TYR A 300 -12.30 6.77 15.97
C TYR A 300 -13.49 7.61 15.51
N LYS A 301 -13.25 8.66 14.73
CA LYS A 301 -14.32 9.54 14.21
C LYS A 301 -15.28 8.78 13.29
N LEU A 302 -14.74 7.87 12.47
CA LEU A 302 -15.57 7.02 11.62
C LEU A 302 -16.43 6.07 12.48
N TYR A 303 -15.85 5.40 13.48
CA TYR A 303 -16.62 4.51 14.35
C TYR A 303 -17.69 5.24 15.17
N GLU A 304 -17.38 6.42 15.71
CA GLU A 304 -18.35 7.27 16.40
C GLU A 304 -19.51 7.64 15.47
N HIS A 305 -19.19 8.07 14.25
CA HIS A 305 -20.19 8.38 13.24
C HIS A 305 -21.09 7.18 12.92
N LEU A 306 -20.50 6.00 12.66
CA LEU A 306 -21.24 4.78 12.34
C LEU A 306 -22.18 4.34 13.47
N ALA A 307 -21.82 4.62 14.73
CA ALA A 307 -22.66 4.30 15.88
C ALA A 307 -23.89 5.22 16.01
N MET A 308 -23.81 6.45 15.51
CA MET A 308 -24.87 7.47 15.66
C MET A 308 -25.91 7.47 14.53
N VAL A 309 -25.57 6.95 13.36
CA VAL A 309 -26.47 6.98 12.21
C VAL A 309 -27.45 5.81 12.23
N ASP A 310 -28.73 6.09 11.96
CA ASP A 310 -29.76 5.06 11.82
C ASP A 310 -29.73 4.47 10.40
N ASN A 311 -28.71 3.67 10.12
CA ASN A 311 -28.53 2.95 8.86
C ASN A 311 -28.16 1.50 9.16
N GLN A 312 -28.80 0.55 8.47
CA GLN A 312 -28.62 -0.89 8.75
C GLN A 312 -27.16 -1.37 8.64
N TRP A 313 -26.38 -0.82 7.69
CA TRP A 313 -24.99 -1.24 7.47
C TRP A 313 -24.09 -0.65 8.55
N ALA A 314 -24.25 0.65 8.82
CA ALA A 314 -23.50 1.34 9.86
C ALA A 314 -23.74 0.72 11.25
N GLN A 315 -25.01 0.43 11.60
CA GLN A 315 -25.37 -0.21 12.86
C GLN A 315 -24.79 -1.62 12.98
N ARG A 316 -24.78 -2.42 11.90
CA ARG A 316 -24.14 -3.74 11.90
C ARG A 316 -22.63 -3.65 12.11
N ILE A 317 -21.96 -2.66 11.52
CA ILE A 317 -20.53 -2.43 11.75
C ILE A 317 -20.29 -2.03 13.21
N ALA A 318 -21.02 -1.04 13.71
CA ALA A 318 -20.89 -0.51 15.08
C ALA A 318 -21.14 -1.60 16.14
N GLN A 319 -22.17 -2.43 15.95
CA GLN A 319 -22.55 -3.52 16.87
C GLN A 319 -21.79 -4.82 16.64
N ARG A 320 -20.84 -4.84 15.69
CA ARG A 320 -20.05 -6.02 15.31
C ARG A 320 -20.92 -7.23 14.93
N ARG A 321 -21.99 -7.01 14.17
CA ARG A 321 -22.93 -8.03 13.67
C ARG A 321 -22.83 -8.17 12.13
N PRO A 322 -21.71 -8.68 11.60
CA PRO A 322 -21.49 -8.79 10.17
C PRO A 322 -22.38 -9.85 9.54
N TYR A 323 -22.54 -9.78 8.21
CA TYR A 323 -23.09 -10.90 7.45
C TYR A 323 -22.14 -12.11 7.55
N ARG A 324 -22.68 -13.32 7.43
CA ARG A 324 -21.95 -14.58 7.56
C ARG A 324 -21.73 -15.21 6.19
N VAL A 325 -20.54 -15.78 5.98
CA VAL A 325 -20.23 -16.54 4.75
C VAL A 325 -21.13 -17.76 4.65
N ALA A 326 -22.05 -17.75 3.70
CA ALA A 326 -22.94 -18.88 3.41
C ALA A 326 -22.31 -19.83 2.39
N LEU A 327 -21.56 -19.28 1.43
CA LEU A 327 -20.82 -20.03 0.40
C LEU A 327 -19.51 -19.31 0.07
N GLU A 328 -18.44 -20.07 -0.09
CA GLU A 328 -17.11 -19.62 -0.54
C GLU A 328 -16.65 -20.55 -1.66
N LEU A 329 -16.16 -19.97 -2.76
CA LEU A 329 -15.70 -20.70 -3.93
C LEU A 329 -14.28 -20.24 -4.29
N HIS A 330 -13.39 -21.21 -4.47
CA HIS A 330 -12.01 -20.98 -4.88
C HIS A 330 -11.85 -21.38 -6.35
N ASN A 331 -11.71 -20.40 -7.23
CA ASN A 331 -11.67 -20.61 -8.67
C ASN A 331 -10.54 -19.81 -9.33
N GLN A 332 -10.31 -20.09 -10.62
CA GLN A 332 -9.46 -19.26 -11.49
C GLN A 332 -10.26 -18.18 -12.23
N ALA A 333 -11.60 -18.28 -12.24
CA ALA A 333 -12.54 -17.31 -12.78
C ALA A 333 -13.88 -17.42 -12.04
N PRO A 334 -14.72 -16.36 -12.02
CA PRO A 334 -16.04 -16.43 -11.41
C PRO A 334 -16.95 -17.46 -12.10
N VAL A 335 -17.55 -18.38 -11.33
CA VAL A 335 -18.35 -19.48 -11.87
C VAL A 335 -19.69 -19.57 -11.11
N ARG A 336 -20.80 -19.68 -11.87
CA ARG A 336 -22.18 -19.88 -11.34
C ARG A 336 -22.73 -18.73 -10.47
N ILE A 337 -22.15 -17.54 -10.54
CA ILE A 337 -22.51 -16.38 -9.69
C ILE A 337 -23.99 -16.00 -9.81
N GLU A 338 -24.50 -15.83 -11.04
CA GLU A 338 -25.89 -15.41 -11.27
C GLU A 338 -26.91 -16.48 -10.84
N ASN A 339 -26.57 -17.77 -10.98
CA ASN A 339 -27.42 -18.85 -10.50
C ASN A 339 -27.55 -18.82 -8.97
N ILE A 340 -26.44 -18.60 -8.26
CA ILE A 340 -26.41 -18.51 -6.80
C ILE A 340 -27.21 -17.29 -6.33
N LYS A 341 -27.00 -16.12 -6.94
CA LYS A 341 -27.80 -14.91 -6.65
C LYS A 341 -29.29 -15.16 -6.86
N SER A 342 -29.67 -15.78 -7.98
CA SER A 342 -31.07 -16.06 -8.29
C SER A 342 -31.72 -17.00 -7.27
N ILE A 343 -31.00 -18.03 -6.81
CA ILE A 343 -31.50 -18.96 -5.78
C ILE A 343 -31.76 -18.25 -4.46
N LEU A 344 -30.84 -17.39 -4.01
CA LEU A 344 -31.02 -16.62 -2.78
C LEU A 344 -32.19 -15.62 -2.89
N GLN A 345 -32.28 -14.90 -4.02
CA GLN A 345 -33.37 -13.95 -4.28
C GLN A 345 -34.75 -14.63 -4.33
N LYS A 346 -34.87 -15.80 -4.99
CA LYS A 346 -36.12 -16.57 -5.04
C LYS A 346 -36.63 -17.01 -3.65
N ASN A 347 -35.74 -17.07 -2.66
CA ASN A 347 -36.05 -17.46 -1.29
C ASN A 347 -36.12 -16.27 -0.32
N ASP A 348 -36.16 -15.03 -0.84
CA ASP A 348 -36.21 -13.80 -0.04
C ASP A 348 -35.04 -13.71 0.97
N ILE A 349 -33.84 -14.01 0.47
CA ILE A 349 -32.58 -13.89 1.21
C ILE A 349 -31.71 -12.82 0.55
N ASP A 350 -31.63 -11.67 1.21
CA ASP A 350 -30.66 -10.64 0.88
C ASP A 350 -29.22 -11.15 1.11
N SER A 351 -28.33 -10.81 0.19
CA SER A 351 -26.95 -11.29 0.21
C SER A 351 -25.95 -10.27 -0.27
N ILE A 352 -24.76 -10.35 0.31
CA ILE A 352 -23.57 -9.64 -0.13
C ILE A 352 -22.76 -10.61 -0.97
N TYR A 353 -22.51 -10.26 -2.22
CA TYR A 353 -21.51 -10.93 -3.05
C TYR A 353 -20.22 -10.12 -3.01
N ALA A 354 -19.09 -10.77 -2.73
CA ALA A 354 -17.77 -10.17 -2.84
C ALA A 354 -16.84 -11.12 -3.60
N SER A 355 -15.98 -10.56 -4.43
CA SER A 355 -14.97 -11.31 -5.19
C SER A 355 -13.60 -10.70 -4.92
N SER A 356 -12.70 -11.49 -4.34
CA SER A 356 -11.32 -11.08 -4.10
C SER A 356 -10.42 -11.76 -5.13
N ASN A 357 -9.57 -10.97 -5.80
CA ASN A 357 -8.66 -11.47 -6.82
C ASN A 357 -7.23 -11.04 -6.51
N VAL A 358 -6.31 -12.00 -6.47
CA VAL A 358 -4.87 -11.72 -6.38
C VAL A 358 -4.12 -12.45 -7.50
N ARG A 359 -3.16 -11.72 -8.08
CA ARG A 359 -2.07 -12.28 -8.87
C ARG A 359 -0.78 -12.15 -8.09
N LEU A 360 0.18 -13.04 -8.34
CA LEU A 360 1.49 -12.98 -7.69
C LEU A 360 2.21 -11.64 -7.99
N SER A 361 1.98 -11.06 -9.17
CA SER A 361 2.72 -9.92 -9.66
C SER A 361 1.92 -9.01 -10.57
N LYS A 362 2.20 -7.70 -10.48
CA LYS A 362 1.68 -6.67 -11.39
C LYS A 362 2.31 -6.73 -12.79
N TYR A 363 3.40 -7.49 -12.99
CA TYR A 363 4.00 -7.76 -14.31
C TYR A 363 3.10 -8.56 -15.27
N HIS A 364 1.86 -8.89 -14.93
CA HIS A 364 0.92 -9.53 -15.87
C HIS A 364 -0.31 -8.66 -16.18
N SER A 365 -0.39 -7.44 -15.65
CA SER A 365 -1.59 -6.58 -15.74
C SER A 365 -1.37 -5.22 -16.41
N GLY A 366 -0.13 -4.83 -16.72
CA GLY A 366 0.19 -3.55 -17.37
C GLY A 366 0.82 -3.70 -18.76
N ASN A 367 0.78 -2.62 -19.55
CA ASN A 367 1.49 -2.51 -20.83
C ASN A 367 3.02 -2.72 -20.59
N PRO A 368 3.70 -3.63 -21.30
CA PRO A 368 5.13 -3.89 -21.08
C PRO A 368 6.03 -2.66 -21.20
N GLU A 369 5.62 -1.69 -22.03
CA GLU A 369 6.39 -0.45 -22.27
C GLU A 369 6.35 0.55 -21.10
N ASP A 370 5.33 0.47 -20.23
CA ASP A 370 5.16 1.39 -19.08
C ASP A 370 5.79 0.84 -17.78
N ARG A 371 6.50 -0.29 -17.84
CA ARG A 371 7.07 -0.95 -16.67
C ARG A 371 8.46 -0.41 -16.35
N MET A 372 8.60 0.17 -15.15
CA MET A 372 9.92 0.37 -14.54
C MET A 372 10.47 -1.00 -14.11
N ASN A 373 11.24 -1.62 -14.99
CA ASN A 373 11.80 -2.94 -14.79
C ASN A 373 12.78 -2.96 -13.62
N ILE A 374 12.68 -3.99 -12.79
CA ILE A 374 13.74 -4.39 -11.87
C ILE A 374 14.61 -5.38 -12.63
N TYR A 375 15.92 -5.21 -12.59
CA TYR A 375 16.86 -6.06 -13.32
C TYR A 375 17.45 -7.16 -12.42
N VAL A 376 17.83 -8.27 -13.03
CA VAL A 376 18.67 -9.29 -12.41
C VAL A 376 20.04 -9.22 -13.06
N VAL A 377 21.07 -9.12 -12.21
CA VAL A 377 22.48 -9.04 -12.62
C VAL A 377 23.26 -10.19 -11.99
N ASP A 378 24.32 -10.66 -12.64
CA ASP A 378 25.26 -11.60 -12.06
C ASP A 378 26.61 -10.93 -11.79
N GLN A 379 27.03 -10.86 -10.53
CA GLN A 379 28.32 -10.31 -10.15
C GLN A 379 29.50 -11.26 -10.42
N TYR A 380 29.24 -12.56 -10.56
CA TYR A 380 30.25 -13.58 -10.79
C TYR A 380 30.41 -13.92 -12.27
N ASP A 381 29.33 -13.88 -13.04
CA ASP A 381 29.36 -14.05 -14.49
C ASP A 381 29.35 -12.70 -15.23
N ARG A 382 30.54 -12.24 -15.61
CA ARG A 382 30.70 -10.97 -16.36
C ARG A 382 30.15 -11.02 -17.79
N TRP A 383 29.81 -12.21 -18.29
CA TRP A 383 29.23 -12.40 -19.61
C TRP A 383 27.70 -12.48 -19.57
N ASP A 384 27.11 -12.63 -18.38
CA ASP A 384 25.66 -12.62 -18.21
C ASP A 384 25.11 -11.24 -18.60
N VAL A 385 24.03 -11.25 -19.35
CA VAL A 385 23.37 -10.02 -19.80
C VAL A 385 22.27 -9.71 -18.78
N PRO A 386 22.30 -8.54 -18.13
CA PRO A 386 21.24 -8.12 -17.23
C PRO A 386 19.87 -8.24 -17.89
N SER A 387 18.95 -8.91 -17.20
CA SER A 387 17.61 -9.19 -17.72
C SER A 387 16.55 -8.67 -16.75
N PRO A 388 15.38 -8.24 -17.24
CA PRO A 388 14.24 -7.95 -16.38
C PRO A 388 13.90 -9.14 -15.47
N VAL A 389 13.51 -8.85 -14.23
CA VAL A 389 13.24 -9.88 -13.20
C VAL A 389 12.16 -10.86 -13.64
N ASP A 390 11.19 -10.42 -14.43
CA ASP A 390 10.10 -11.25 -14.96
C ASP A 390 10.56 -12.31 -15.97
N GLN A 391 11.73 -12.11 -16.58
CA GLN A 391 12.38 -13.08 -17.46
C GLN A 391 13.35 -14.00 -16.70
N ALA A 392 13.83 -13.56 -15.54
CA ALA A 392 14.84 -14.27 -14.77
C ALA A 392 14.28 -15.37 -13.86
N THR A 393 13.02 -15.27 -13.41
CA THR A 393 12.38 -16.29 -12.58
C THR A 393 11.19 -16.96 -13.27
N GLN A 394 11.04 -18.25 -13.03
CA GLN A 394 9.92 -19.05 -13.53
C GLN A 394 8.65 -18.87 -12.67
N ILE A 395 8.76 -18.28 -11.47
CA ILE A 395 7.64 -18.17 -10.54
C ILE A 395 6.47 -17.35 -11.10
N PHE A 396 6.78 -16.32 -11.88
CA PHE A 396 5.77 -15.48 -12.53
C PHE A 396 4.91 -16.30 -13.50
N LYS A 397 5.51 -17.19 -14.28
CA LYS A 397 4.80 -18.10 -15.19
C LYS A 397 3.99 -19.14 -14.42
N ASN A 398 4.55 -19.69 -13.34
CA ASN A 398 3.88 -20.72 -12.55
C ASN A 398 2.65 -20.20 -11.78
N TYR A 399 2.59 -18.90 -11.49
CA TYR A 399 1.48 -18.23 -10.79
C TYR A 399 0.82 -17.13 -11.65
N GLU A 400 0.84 -17.29 -12.97
CA GLU A 400 0.25 -16.32 -13.92
C GLU A 400 -1.28 -16.20 -13.73
N VAL A 401 -1.92 -17.32 -13.37
CA VAL A 401 -3.37 -17.38 -13.21
C VAL A 401 -3.81 -16.72 -11.91
N ALA A 402 -4.72 -15.76 -12.03
CA ALA A 402 -5.40 -15.13 -10.92
C ALA A 402 -6.08 -16.17 -10.02
N ARG A 403 -5.91 -16.01 -8.70
CA ARG A 403 -6.72 -16.72 -7.70
C ARG A 403 -7.91 -15.85 -7.36
N VAL A 404 -9.10 -16.38 -7.61
CA VAL A 404 -10.37 -15.71 -7.31
C VAL A 404 -11.05 -16.44 -6.16
N ILE A 405 -11.38 -15.68 -5.11
CA ILE A 405 -12.18 -16.16 -3.99
C ILE A 405 -13.51 -15.43 -4.03
N ASP A 406 -14.56 -16.13 -4.45
CA ASP A 406 -15.92 -15.62 -4.50
C ASP A 406 -16.68 -16.01 -3.23
N ARG A 407 -17.34 -15.05 -2.60
CA ARG A 407 -18.07 -15.26 -1.36
C ARG A 407 -19.47 -14.67 -1.42
N PHE A 408 -20.41 -15.46 -0.93
CA PHE A 408 -21.78 -15.02 -0.67
C PHE A 408 -21.99 -14.97 0.83
N TYR A 409 -22.26 -13.78 1.33
CA TYR A 409 -22.62 -13.55 2.72
C TYR A 409 -24.11 -13.29 2.84
N VAL A 410 -24.70 -13.78 3.92
CA VAL A 410 -26.11 -13.56 4.25
C VAL A 410 -26.23 -13.02 5.66
N ALA A 411 -27.33 -12.32 5.92
CA ALA A 411 -27.62 -11.82 7.25
C ALA A 411 -27.63 -12.99 8.27
N PRO A 412 -27.09 -12.82 9.50
CA PRO A 412 -27.04 -13.90 10.49
C PRO A 412 -28.41 -14.56 10.74
N GLU A 413 -29.48 -13.78 10.62
CA GLU A 413 -30.87 -14.19 10.82
C GLU A 413 -31.37 -15.16 9.72
N LYS A 414 -30.79 -15.07 8.51
CA LYS A 414 -31.14 -15.90 7.34
C LYS A 414 -30.11 -17.01 7.08
N TYR A 415 -29.07 -17.14 7.92
CA TYR A 415 -27.94 -18.04 7.70
C TYR A 415 -28.33 -19.52 7.61
N ALA A 416 -29.15 -20.00 8.55
CA ALA A 416 -29.59 -21.40 8.57
C ALA A 416 -30.42 -21.75 7.33
N GLN A 417 -31.32 -20.84 6.93
CA GLN A 417 -32.13 -20.97 5.72
C GLN A 417 -31.26 -21.04 4.46
N ALA A 418 -30.29 -20.15 4.32
CA ALA A 418 -29.37 -20.14 3.18
C ALA A 418 -28.55 -21.44 3.08
N LYS A 419 -28.06 -21.97 4.22
CA LYS A 419 -27.32 -23.24 4.24
C LYS A 419 -28.17 -24.42 3.82
N ALA A 420 -29.44 -24.49 4.23
CA ALA A 420 -30.35 -25.55 3.80
C ALA A 420 -30.57 -25.52 2.27
N ILE A 421 -30.82 -24.33 1.71
CA ILE A 421 -31.02 -24.14 0.26
C ILE A 421 -29.80 -24.58 -0.54
N PHE A 422 -28.58 -24.23 -0.10
CA PHE A 422 -27.36 -24.66 -0.80
C PHE A 422 -27.15 -26.17 -0.77
N ILE A 423 -27.49 -26.84 0.34
CA ILE A 423 -27.43 -28.31 0.43
C ILE A 423 -28.41 -28.95 -0.56
N GLU A 424 -29.66 -28.46 -0.62
CA GLU A 424 -30.69 -28.95 -1.55
C GLU A 424 -30.30 -28.74 -3.02
N ALA A 425 -29.72 -27.57 -3.32
CA ALA A 425 -29.26 -27.20 -4.65
C ALA A 425 -27.89 -27.80 -5.03
N LYS A 426 -27.27 -28.62 -4.16
CA LYS A 426 -25.97 -29.28 -4.34
C LYS A 426 -24.82 -28.31 -4.65
N TYR A 427 -24.78 -27.18 -3.93
CA TYR A 427 -23.69 -26.21 -3.99
C TYR A 427 -22.61 -26.44 -2.93
#